data_AF-A0AAQ3QJG6-F1
#
_entry.id   AF-A0AAQ3QJG6-F1
#
_cell.length_a   1.000
_cell.length_b   1.000
_cell.length_c   1.000
_cell.angle_alpha   90.00
_cell.angle_beta   90.00
_cell.angle_gamma   90.00
#
_symmetry.space_group_name_H-M   'P 1'
#
loop_
_entity.id
_entity.type
_entity.pdbx_description
1 polymer ?
#
loop_
_entity_poly.entity_id
_entity_poly.type
_entity_poly.pdbx_seq_one_letter_code
_entity_poly.pdbx_strand_id
1 'polypeptide(L)'
;MDVFWKKRRRKCLTRISIRLMCLFAPAMCLLCLIYSDLPEVSLNDGIAKSRKTLALSKTTEGVGELGDMMVAMLPDDLAFTIFVPSEEAFRRSLKLRSHDSLRKDKYNNTYAIVSRIMGFSAVPQHIPSETIPFHKEMSFDSVSGFRLYAWKDFDGTLVVNGVRSETVDIRKSETIVHKMNGVLMDAEFEQSFPPDDED
;
A
#
# COMPACT_ATOMS: atom_id res chain seq x y z
N MET A 1 32.82 -37.56 -53.76
CA MET A 1 31.68 -36.67 -54.11
C MET A 1 30.74 -36.35 -52.93
N ASP A 2 30.88 -36.98 -51.76
CA ASP A 2 29.97 -36.81 -50.61
C ASP A 2 30.08 -35.52 -49.79
N VAL A 3 31.23 -34.85 -49.78
CA VAL A 3 31.46 -33.68 -48.91
C VAL A 3 30.66 -32.44 -49.38
N PHE A 4 30.44 -32.32 -50.70
CA PHE A 4 29.76 -31.16 -51.30
C PHE A 4 28.23 -31.20 -51.06
N TRP A 5 27.64 -32.40 -51.08
CA TRP A 5 26.21 -32.61 -50.82
C TRP A 5 25.84 -32.35 -49.35
N LYS A 6 26.70 -32.75 -48.40
CA LYS A 6 26.46 -32.52 -46.96
C LYS A 6 26.54 -31.02 -46.60
N LYS A 7 27.41 -30.26 -47.27
CA LYS A 7 27.54 -28.80 -47.07
C LYS A 7 26.37 -28.00 -47.67
N ARG A 8 25.77 -28.49 -48.78
CA ARG A 8 24.60 -27.87 -49.43
C ARG A 8 23.30 -28.11 -48.64
N ARG A 9 23.12 -29.28 -48.02
CA ARG A 9 21.96 -29.57 -47.13
C ARG A 9 21.95 -28.73 -45.85
N ARG A 10 23.10 -28.51 -45.20
CA ARG A 10 23.18 -27.64 -43.99
C ARG A 10 22.81 -26.19 -44.26
N LYS A 11 23.26 -25.62 -45.39
CA LYS A 11 22.89 -24.26 -45.81
C LYS A 11 21.40 -24.10 -46.14
N CYS A 12 20.75 -25.18 -46.62
CA CYS A 12 19.31 -25.18 -46.89
C CYS A 12 18.51 -25.27 -45.59
N LEU A 13 18.91 -26.17 -44.67
CA LEU A 13 18.30 -26.29 -43.34
C LEU A 13 18.44 -25.02 -42.50
N THR A 14 19.60 -24.34 -42.53
CA THR A 14 19.76 -23.06 -41.82
C THR A 14 18.95 -21.93 -42.43
N ARG A 15 18.78 -21.89 -43.76
CA ARG A 15 17.91 -20.90 -44.41
C ARG A 15 16.43 -21.14 -44.11
N ILE A 16 16.01 -22.40 -44.02
CA ILE A 16 14.65 -22.77 -43.64
C ILE A 16 14.42 -22.46 -42.16
N SER A 17 15.38 -22.75 -41.27
CA SER A 17 15.26 -22.46 -39.84
C SER A 17 15.22 -20.95 -39.56
N ILE A 18 16.01 -20.14 -40.28
CA ILE A 18 15.97 -18.68 -40.17
C ILE A 18 14.62 -18.14 -40.64
N ARG A 19 14.08 -18.65 -41.76
CA ARG A 19 12.75 -18.25 -42.25
C ARG A 19 11.62 -18.61 -41.27
N LEU A 20 11.69 -19.79 -40.66
CA LEU A 20 10.72 -20.20 -39.64
C LEU A 20 10.85 -19.35 -38.38
N MET A 21 12.06 -19.09 -37.90
CA MET A 21 12.26 -18.17 -36.76
C MET A 21 11.72 -16.77 -37.03
N CYS A 22 11.97 -16.18 -38.21
CA CYS A 22 11.42 -14.86 -38.56
C CYS A 22 9.89 -14.84 -38.65
N LEU A 23 9.24 -15.98 -38.87
CA LEU A 23 7.79 -16.09 -38.98
C LEU A 23 7.14 -16.36 -37.62
N PHE A 24 7.77 -17.19 -36.78
CA PHE A 24 7.25 -17.52 -35.45
C PHE A 24 7.61 -16.50 -34.37
N ALA A 25 8.75 -15.80 -34.46
CA ALA A 25 9.13 -14.78 -33.49
C ALA A 25 8.09 -13.64 -33.32
N PRO A 26 7.57 -13.02 -34.40
CA PRO A 26 6.54 -11.99 -34.25
C PRO A 26 5.20 -12.57 -33.77
N ALA A 27 4.85 -13.78 -34.20
CA ALA A 27 3.63 -14.46 -33.76
C ALA A 27 3.66 -14.76 -32.26
N MET A 28 4.79 -15.26 -31.75
CA MET A 28 5.00 -15.50 -30.31
C MET A 28 5.06 -14.18 -29.53
N CYS A 29 5.65 -13.13 -30.09
CA CYS A 29 5.66 -11.81 -29.47
C CYS A 29 4.23 -11.26 -29.32
N LEU A 30 3.40 -11.38 -30.36
CA LEU A 30 1.98 -11.00 -30.32
C LEU A 30 1.19 -11.87 -29.33
N LEU A 31 1.42 -13.18 -29.29
CA LEU A 31 0.85 -14.07 -28.29
C LEU A 31 1.24 -13.63 -26.87
N CYS A 32 2.51 -13.36 -26.60
CA CYS A 32 2.94 -12.85 -25.30
C CYS A 32 2.28 -11.52 -24.94
N LEU A 33 2.04 -10.62 -25.91
CA LEU A 33 1.33 -9.36 -25.67
C LEU A 33 -0.17 -9.54 -25.39
N ILE A 34 -0.78 -10.62 -25.91
CA ILE A 34 -2.18 -10.96 -25.65
C ILE A 34 -2.34 -11.68 -24.29
N TYR A 35 -1.37 -12.51 -23.89
CA TYR A 35 -1.41 -13.30 -22.65
C TYR A 35 -0.74 -12.62 -21.44
N SER A 36 0.09 -11.60 -21.67
CA SER A 36 0.49 -10.69 -20.60
C SER A 36 -0.68 -9.74 -20.43
N ASP A 37 -1.55 -9.99 -19.44
CA ASP A 37 -2.67 -9.14 -19.09
C ASP A 37 -2.22 -7.67 -19.05
N LEU A 38 -2.48 -6.93 -20.14
CA LEU A 38 -2.43 -5.49 -20.15
C LEU A 38 -3.65 -5.03 -19.34
N PRO A 39 -3.47 -4.18 -18.31
CA PRO A 39 -4.62 -3.57 -17.66
C PRO A 39 -5.40 -2.80 -18.74
N GLU A 40 -6.67 -3.16 -18.92
CA GLU A 40 -7.58 -2.45 -19.82
C GLU A 40 -7.52 -0.96 -19.51
N VAL A 41 -6.91 -0.18 -20.40
CA VAL A 41 -7.13 1.26 -20.47
C VAL A 41 -8.55 1.42 -21.00
N SER A 42 -9.51 1.42 -20.08
CA SER A 42 -10.90 1.85 -20.31
C SER A 42 -10.88 3.34 -20.64
N LEU A 43 -10.67 3.66 -21.91
CA LEU A 43 -10.95 4.98 -22.47
C LEU A 43 -12.45 5.02 -22.78
N ASN A 44 -13.26 5.27 -21.74
CA ASN A 44 -14.63 5.68 -21.93
C ASN A 44 -14.82 7.08 -21.33
N ASP A 45 -15.12 7.99 -22.24
CA ASP A 45 -15.50 9.37 -22.00
C ASP A 45 -16.73 9.41 -21.10
N GLY A 46 -16.62 10.14 -20.01
CA GLY A 46 -17.56 10.06 -18.90
C GLY A 46 -17.31 11.14 -17.87
N ILE A 47 -17.09 12.38 -18.33
CA ILE A 47 -17.41 13.56 -17.54
C ILE A 47 -18.83 13.36 -16.98
N ALA A 48 -18.96 13.45 -15.66
CA ALA A 48 -20.19 13.26 -14.87
C ALA A 48 -20.48 11.85 -14.33
N LYS A 49 -19.68 11.40 -13.35
CA LYS A 49 -20.22 10.84 -12.10
C LYS A 49 -19.25 11.00 -10.92
N SER A 50 -19.02 12.27 -10.60
CA SER A 50 -18.83 12.70 -9.22
C SER A 50 -19.98 12.15 -8.37
N ARG A 51 -19.66 11.66 -7.17
CA ARG A 51 -20.52 10.95 -6.19
C ARG A 51 -20.63 9.43 -6.42
N LYS A 52 -19.51 8.71 -6.27
CA LYS A 52 -19.58 7.47 -5.48
C LYS A 52 -19.79 7.91 -4.03
N THR A 53 -21.05 7.93 -3.64
CA THR A 53 -21.50 7.81 -2.26
C THR A 53 -20.58 6.82 -1.56
N LEU A 54 -19.96 7.23 -0.45
CA LEU A 54 -19.41 6.32 0.54
C LEU A 54 -20.52 5.33 0.90
N ALA A 55 -20.55 4.19 0.22
CA ALA A 55 -21.21 3.01 0.73
C ALA A 55 -20.28 2.53 1.85
N LEU A 56 -20.46 3.16 3.01
CA LEU A 56 -19.97 2.75 4.31
C LEU A 56 -20.40 1.29 4.49
N SER A 57 -19.55 0.37 4.04
CA SER A 57 -19.78 -1.05 4.20
C SER A 57 -19.53 -1.39 5.65
N LYS A 58 -20.64 -1.48 6.39
CA LYS A 58 -20.86 -2.44 7.47
C LYS A 58 -19.77 -2.45 8.57
N THR A 59 -20.04 -1.63 9.59
CA THR A 59 -19.79 -1.86 11.01
C THR A 59 -19.07 -3.18 11.33
N THR A 60 -17.75 -3.13 11.35
CA THR A 60 -16.89 -4.12 12.01
C THR A 60 -16.00 -3.31 12.93
N GLU A 61 -15.93 -3.71 14.19
CA GLU A 61 -15.27 -3.06 15.34
C GLU A 61 -14.07 -2.21 14.90
N GLY A 62 -14.35 -0.91 14.72
CA GLY A 62 -13.70 -0.12 13.68
C GLY A 62 -12.43 0.56 14.14
N VAL A 63 -11.52 0.72 13.18
CA VAL A 63 -10.30 1.54 13.30
C VAL A 63 -10.66 3.03 13.54
N GLY A 64 -11.90 3.43 13.25
CA GLY A 64 -12.45 4.79 13.37
C GLY A 64 -12.60 5.45 12.00
N GLU A 65 -13.39 6.52 11.87
CA GLU A 65 -13.66 7.15 10.57
C GLU A 65 -12.40 7.65 9.87
N LEU A 66 -11.47 8.28 10.61
CA LEU A 66 -10.18 8.73 10.08
C LEU A 66 -9.28 7.56 9.69
N GLY A 67 -9.31 6.48 10.46
CA GLY A 67 -8.56 5.27 10.14
C GLY A 67 -9.10 4.54 8.92
N ASP A 68 -10.42 4.49 8.78
CA ASP A 68 -11.10 3.96 7.60
C ASP A 68 -10.76 4.78 6.36
N MET A 69 -10.64 6.11 6.50
CA MET A 69 -10.15 6.98 5.43
C MET A 69 -8.72 6.63 5.01
N MET A 70 -7.80 6.36 5.96
CA MET A 70 -6.44 5.93 5.62
C MET A 70 -6.44 4.61 4.83
N VAL A 71 -7.19 3.61 5.30
CA VAL A 71 -7.26 2.31 4.64
C VAL A 71 -7.87 2.42 3.24
N ALA A 72 -8.89 3.28 3.07
CA ALA A 72 -9.51 3.52 1.76
C ALA A 72 -8.60 4.23 0.74
N MET A 73 -7.47 4.80 1.17
CA MET A 73 -6.46 5.36 0.26
C MET A 73 -5.50 4.29 -0.29
N LEU A 74 -5.47 3.11 0.30
CA LEU A 74 -4.63 2.01 -0.15
C LEU A 74 -5.35 1.17 -1.22
N PRO A 75 -4.60 0.55 -2.14
CA PRO A 75 -5.14 -0.45 -3.04
C PRO A 75 -5.69 -1.65 -2.26
N ASP A 76 -6.83 -2.18 -2.70
CA ASP A 76 -7.54 -3.27 -2.03
C ASP A 76 -7.05 -4.67 -2.43
N ASP A 77 -6.25 -4.76 -3.50
CA ASP A 77 -5.74 -5.98 -4.13
C ASP A 77 -4.23 -6.24 -3.88
N LEU A 78 -3.56 -5.35 -3.13
CA LEU A 78 -2.14 -5.46 -2.83
C LEU A 78 -1.87 -5.67 -1.34
N ALA A 79 -0.79 -6.39 -1.06
CA ALA A 79 -0.36 -6.69 0.30
C ALA A 79 0.21 -5.44 0.98
N PHE A 80 -0.57 -4.87 1.89
CA PHE A 80 -0.15 -3.75 2.74
C PHE A 80 -0.30 -4.07 4.22
N THR A 81 0.53 -3.42 5.02
CA THR A 81 0.30 -3.27 6.46
C THR A 81 0.24 -1.79 6.78
N ILE A 82 -0.73 -1.37 7.57
CA ILE A 82 -0.87 0.03 7.96
C ILE A 82 -1.05 0.16 9.48
N PHE A 83 -0.24 1.03 10.07
CA PHE A 83 -0.27 1.36 11.49
C PHE A 83 -1.14 2.59 11.72
N VAL A 84 -2.42 2.37 11.99
CA VAL A 84 -3.41 3.44 12.03
C VAL A 84 -3.53 4.00 13.46
N PRO A 85 -3.43 5.31 13.66
CA PRO A 85 -3.65 5.89 14.98
C PRO A 85 -5.09 5.65 15.46
N SER A 86 -5.27 5.44 16.76
CA SER A 86 -6.60 5.46 17.36
C SER A 86 -7.22 6.85 17.27
N GLU A 87 -8.54 6.93 17.36
CA GLU A 87 -9.25 8.21 17.31
C GLU A 87 -8.79 9.17 18.43
N GLU A 88 -8.43 8.63 19.60
CA GLU A 88 -7.84 9.41 20.68
C GLU A 88 -6.42 9.90 20.37
N ALA A 89 -5.63 9.13 19.61
CA ALA A 89 -4.31 9.57 19.15
C ALA A 89 -4.43 10.69 18.10
N PHE A 90 -5.39 10.57 17.17
CA PHE A 90 -5.71 11.64 16.22
C PHE A 90 -6.13 12.93 16.92
N ARG A 91 -7.00 12.82 17.93
CA ARG A 91 -7.48 13.96 18.70
C ARG A 91 -6.37 14.65 19.50
N ARG A 92 -5.47 13.87 20.11
CA ARG A 92 -4.37 14.39 20.92
C ARG A 92 -3.28 15.01 20.05
N SER A 93 -2.66 14.23 19.16
CA SER A 93 -1.48 14.68 18.42
C SER A 93 -1.78 15.59 17.23
N LEU A 94 -2.92 15.40 16.55
CA LEU A 94 -3.25 16.14 15.32
C LEU A 94 -4.38 17.16 15.53
N LYS A 95 -4.95 17.23 16.73
CA LYS A 95 -6.14 18.05 17.05
C LYS A 95 -7.31 17.79 16.08
N LEU A 96 -7.40 16.58 15.51
CA LEU A 96 -8.44 16.15 14.59
C LEU A 96 -9.57 15.43 15.33
N ARG A 97 -10.81 15.88 15.10
CA ARG A 97 -12.03 15.21 15.59
C ARG A 97 -12.87 14.79 14.40
N SER A 98 -13.21 13.50 14.29
CA SER A 98 -13.88 12.93 13.11
C SER A 98 -15.12 13.72 12.66
N HIS A 99 -16.00 14.09 13.61
CA HIS A 99 -17.21 14.87 13.31
C HIS A 99 -16.94 16.27 12.73
N ASP A 100 -15.86 16.94 13.14
CA ASP A 100 -15.50 18.28 12.67
C ASP A 100 -14.63 18.23 11.41
N SER A 101 -13.78 17.21 11.29
CA SER A 101 -12.81 17.04 10.22
C SER A 101 -13.46 16.62 8.89
N LEU A 102 -14.63 15.98 8.96
CA LEU A 102 -15.42 15.59 7.79
C LEU A 102 -16.36 16.69 7.26
N ARG A 103 -16.38 17.88 7.88
CA ARG A 103 -17.12 19.04 7.35
C ARG A 103 -16.47 19.54 6.06
N LYS A 104 -17.28 19.97 5.08
CA LYS A 104 -16.85 20.30 3.71
C LYS A 104 -15.72 21.34 3.65
N ASP A 105 -15.68 22.27 4.60
CA ASP A 105 -14.67 23.32 4.74
C ASP A 105 -13.31 22.80 5.27
N LYS A 106 -13.32 21.74 6.07
CA LYS A 106 -12.12 21.16 6.70
C LYS A 106 -11.65 19.85 6.06
N TYR A 107 -12.47 19.25 5.19
CA TYR A 107 -12.20 17.96 4.58
C TYR A 107 -10.86 17.92 3.84
N ASN A 108 -10.54 18.97 3.06
CA ASN A 108 -9.29 19.00 2.29
C ASN A 108 -8.05 19.02 3.20
N ASN A 109 -8.09 19.79 4.28
CA ASN A 109 -6.98 19.83 5.25
C ASN A 109 -6.84 18.50 5.98
N THR A 110 -7.96 17.93 6.40
CA THR A 110 -8.01 16.60 7.03
C THR A 110 -7.44 15.54 6.09
N TYR A 111 -7.88 15.51 4.84
CA TYR A 111 -7.38 14.57 3.84
C TYR A 111 -5.88 14.72 3.61
N ALA A 112 -5.36 15.95 3.57
CA ALA A 112 -3.92 16.20 3.44
C ALA A 112 -3.12 15.66 4.64
N ILE A 113 -3.60 15.90 5.86
CA ILE A 113 -2.97 15.38 7.09
C ILE A 113 -3.04 13.85 7.12
N VAL A 114 -4.22 13.28 6.90
CA VAL A 114 -4.46 11.83 6.95
C VAL A 114 -3.64 11.09 5.88
N SER A 115 -3.57 11.62 4.65
CA SER A 115 -2.75 11.03 3.58
C SER A 115 -1.25 11.11 3.89
N ARG A 116 -0.80 12.19 4.55
CA ARG A 116 0.59 12.33 4.99
C ARG A 116 0.94 11.30 6.06
N ILE A 117 0.09 11.16 7.08
CA ILE A 117 0.23 10.13 8.12
C ILE A 117 0.19 8.71 7.54
N MET A 118 -0.71 8.45 6.59
CA MET A 118 -0.75 7.18 5.85
C MET A 118 0.59 6.90 5.17
N GLY A 119 1.20 7.89 4.52
CA GLY A 119 2.52 7.74 3.90
C GLY A 119 3.61 7.29 4.90
N PHE A 120 3.60 7.82 6.12
CA PHE A 120 4.54 7.44 7.17
C PHE A 120 4.28 6.06 7.79
N SER A 121 3.02 5.61 7.79
CA SER A 121 2.56 4.46 8.57
C SER A 121 2.18 3.23 7.75
N ALA A 122 2.08 3.35 6.43
CA ALA A 122 1.81 2.23 5.53
C ALA A 122 3.12 1.59 5.04
N VAL A 123 3.16 0.27 5.01
CA VAL A 123 4.27 -0.55 4.52
C VAL A 123 3.76 -1.48 3.41
N PRO A 124 4.41 -1.53 2.24
CA PRO A 124 3.96 -2.32 1.09
C PRO A 124 4.30 -3.82 1.21
N GLN A 125 3.94 -4.42 2.36
CA GLN A 125 4.02 -5.87 2.61
C GLN A 125 3.12 -6.26 3.79
N HIS A 126 2.75 -7.53 3.88
CA HIS A 126 2.08 -8.09 5.05
C HIS A 126 3.06 -8.29 6.21
N ILE A 127 2.72 -7.69 7.35
CA ILE A 127 3.46 -7.77 8.60
C ILE A 127 2.45 -8.09 9.70
N PRO A 128 2.05 -9.36 9.83
CA PRO A 128 1.20 -9.77 10.95
C PRO A 128 2.02 -9.71 12.25
N SER A 129 1.37 -9.40 13.37
CA SER A 129 2.03 -9.20 14.66
C SER A 129 2.89 -10.42 15.04
N GLU A 130 2.45 -11.63 14.71
CA GLU A 130 3.17 -12.88 14.97
C GLU A 130 4.61 -12.90 14.40
N THR A 131 4.85 -12.23 13.27
CA THR A 131 6.18 -12.17 12.61
C THR A 131 7.17 -11.27 13.34
N ILE A 132 6.67 -10.34 14.15
CA ILE A 132 7.51 -9.42 14.91
C ILE A 132 8.10 -10.16 16.12
N PRO A 133 9.45 -10.20 16.25
CA PRO A 133 10.11 -10.92 17.33
C PRO A 133 10.03 -10.17 18.66
N PHE A 134 10.15 -10.93 19.75
CA PHE A 134 10.28 -10.38 21.10
C PHE A 134 11.66 -9.76 21.30
N HIS A 135 11.69 -8.56 21.90
CA HIS A 135 12.91 -7.86 22.33
C HIS A 135 14.00 -7.70 21.25
N LYS A 136 13.62 -7.81 19.99
CA LYS A 136 14.49 -7.62 18.85
C LYS A 136 13.79 -6.71 17.86
N GLU A 137 14.48 -5.65 17.48
CA GLU A 137 13.97 -4.68 16.54
C GLU A 137 14.04 -5.20 15.10
N MET A 138 12.97 -4.97 14.35
CA MET A 138 12.89 -5.18 12.92
C MET A 138 12.54 -3.86 12.23
N SER A 139 13.27 -3.50 11.18
CA SER A 139 13.04 -2.26 10.45
C SER A 139 12.28 -2.49 9.15
N PHE A 140 11.39 -1.57 8.81
CA PHE A 140 10.64 -1.52 7.55
C PHE A 140 10.70 -0.11 6.97
N ASP A 141 10.62 0.00 5.65
CA ASP A 141 10.49 1.29 4.98
C ASP A 141 9.01 1.51 4.62
N SER A 142 8.46 2.65 5.03
CA SER A 142 7.08 3.03 4.73
C SER A 142 6.92 3.44 3.25
N VAL A 143 5.68 3.67 2.82
CA VAL A 143 5.36 4.21 1.48
C VAL A 143 6.06 5.55 1.21
N SER A 144 6.23 6.40 2.23
CA SER A 144 6.97 7.66 2.09
C SER A 144 8.50 7.51 2.22
N GLY A 145 9.00 6.30 2.46
CA GLY A 145 10.41 6.05 2.79
C GLY A 145 10.77 6.34 4.25
N PHE A 146 9.79 6.59 5.12
CA PHE A 146 10.02 6.76 6.55
C PHE A 146 10.30 5.41 7.20
N ARG A 147 11.37 5.34 7.99
CA ARG A 147 11.81 4.09 8.60
C ARG A 147 11.03 3.80 9.87
N LEU A 148 10.37 2.64 9.89
CA LEU A 148 9.63 2.10 11.01
C LEU A 148 10.43 0.99 11.68
N TYR A 149 10.48 1.00 12.99
CA TYR A 149 11.17 0.05 13.85
C TYR A 149 10.13 -0.62 14.73
N ALA A 150 9.93 -1.92 14.54
CA ALA A 150 8.92 -2.70 15.25
C ALA A 150 9.56 -3.77 16.14
N TRP A 151 8.99 -3.97 17.32
CA TRP A 151 9.36 -5.03 18.26
C TRP A 151 8.16 -5.40 19.15
N LYS A 152 8.26 -6.52 19.87
CA LYS A 152 7.33 -6.84 20.96
C LYS A 152 7.93 -6.52 22.32
N ASP A 153 7.13 -5.88 23.16
CA ASP A 153 7.43 -5.64 24.58
C ASP A 153 7.26 -6.93 25.41
N PHE A 154 7.59 -6.89 26.71
CA PHE A 154 7.55 -8.06 27.61
C PHE A 154 6.16 -8.69 27.74
N ASP A 155 5.11 -7.89 27.57
CA ASP A 155 3.72 -8.34 27.60
C ASP A 155 3.22 -8.85 26.23
N GLY A 156 4.08 -8.85 25.21
CA GLY A 156 3.74 -9.25 23.85
C GLY A 156 3.07 -8.15 23.02
N THR A 157 2.91 -6.94 23.55
CA THR A 157 2.36 -5.80 22.82
C THR A 157 3.29 -5.39 21.68
N LEU A 158 2.71 -5.18 20.49
CA LEU A 158 3.45 -4.64 19.34
C LEU A 158 3.77 -3.17 19.59
N VAL A 159 5.05 -2.81 19.43
CA VAL A 159 5.52 -1.43 19.54
C VAL A 159 6.20 -1.05 18.23
N VAL A 160 5.87 0.13 17.71
CA VAL A 160 6.46 0.69 16.48
C VAL A 160 6.93 2.11 16.74
N ASN A 161 8.21 2.40 16.54
CA ASN A 161 8.85 3.68 16.87
C ASN A 161 8.48 4.20 18.28
N GLY A 162 8.38 3.30 19.26
CA GLY A 162 8.00 3.64 20.64
C GLY A 162 6.49 3.76 20.89
N VAL A 163 5.65 3.71 19.86
CA VAL A 163 4.19 3.74 19.97
C VAL A 163 3.63 2.33 20.15
N ARG A 164 2.86 2.11 21.22
CA ARG A 164 2.22 0.82 21.52
C ARG A 164 0.95 0.62 20.70
N SER A 165 0.71 -0.61 20.25
CA SER A 165 -0.55 -1.02 19.63
C SER A 165 -1.68 -1.15 20.65
N GLU A 166 -2.89 -0.75 20.29
CA GLU A 166 -4.13 -1.05 21.01
C GLU A 166 -4.78 -2.35 20.50
N THR A 167 -4.73 -2.57 19.19
CA THR A 167 -5.34 -3.73 18.53
C THR A 167 -4.49 -4.08 17.32
N VAL A 168 -4.21 -5.36 17.12
CA VAL A 168 -3.33 -5.83 16.04
C VAL A 168 -4.07 -6.78 15.11
N ASP A 169 -3.55 -6.94 13.90
CA ASP A 169 -3.99 -7.95 12.93
C ASP A 169 -5.45 -7.82 12.47
N ILE A 170 -5.98 -6.61 12.43
CA ILE A 170 -7.32 -6.35 11.87
C ILE A 170 -7.23 -6.48 10.35
N ARG A 171 -7.99 -7.41 9.76
CA ARG A 171 -8.00 -7.60 8.30
C ARG A 171 -9.02 -6.71 7.62
N LYS A 172 -8.58 -5.94 6.61
CA LYS A 172 -9.42 -5.16 5.71
C LYS A 172 -8.95 -5.34 4.27
N SER A 173 -9.74 -6.03 3.44
CA SER A 173 -9.32 -6.43 2.09
C SER A 173 -7.97 -7.19 2.16
N GLU A 174 -7.03 -6.93 1.26
CA GLU A 174 -5.65 -7.43 1.32
C GLU A 174 -4.73 -6.60 2.25
N THR A 175 -5.26 -5.73 3.12
CA THR A 175 -4.48 -4.93 4.07
C THR A 175 -4.60 -5.45 5.50
N ILE A 176 -3.46 -5.53 6.21
CA ILE A 176 -3.39 -5.75 7.66
C ILE A 176 -3.36 -4.40 8.36
N VAL A 177 -4.25 -4.19 9.32
CA VAL A 177 -4.33 -2.95 10.09
C VAL A 177 -3.96 -3.21 11.54
N HIS A 178 -3.01 -2.42 12.04
CA HIS A 178 -2.66 -2.35 13.46
C HIS A 178 -3.09 -0.99 14.00
N LYS A 179 -3.99 -0.97 14.98
CA LYS A 179 -4.44 0.24 15.64
C LYS A 179 -3.44 0.65 16.73
N MET A 180 -2.96 1.89 16.69
CA MET A 180 -1.87 2.39 17.51
C MET A 180 -2.34 3.47 18.49
N ASN A 181 -1.80 3.49 19.72
CA ASN A 181 -2.11 4.52 20.74
C ASN A 181 -1.28 5.80 20.56
N GLY A 182 -0.95 6.15 19.32
CA GLY A 182 -0.11 7.28 18.98
C GLY A 182 0.00 7.41 17.46
N VAL A 183 0.60 8.50 17.01
CA VAL A 183 0.75 8.77 15.58
C VAL A 183 2.20 8.54 15.18
N LEU A 184 2.40 7.77 14.11
CA LEU A 184 3.71 7.57 13.50
C LEU A 184 3.94 8.68 12.47
N MET A 185 4.92 9.55 12.72
CA MET A 185 5.30 10.64 11.82
C MET A 185 6.76 11.02 12.03
N ASP A 186 7.32 11.80 11.11
CA ASP A 186 8.63 12.41 11.29
C ASP A 186 8.56 13.66 12.19
N ALA A 187 9.71 14.06 12.73
CA ALA A 187 9.80 15.18 13.66
C ALA A 187 9.47 16.54 12.99
N GLU A 188 9.71 16.68 11.69
CA GLU A 188 9.39 17.91 10.95
C GLU A 188 7.87 18.10 10.84
N PHE A 189 7.13 17.02 10.59
CA PHE A 189 5.68 17.02 10.54
C PHE A 189 5.08 17.21 11.94
N GLU A 190 5.65 16.58 12.97
CA GLU A 190 5.22 16.76 14.36
C GLU A 190 5.28 18.22 14.80
N GLN A 191 6.36 18.93 14.45
CA GLN A 191 6.54 20.36 14.75
C GLN A 191 5.52 21.28 14.06
N SER A 192 4.79 20.79 13.04
CA SER A 192 3.74 21.58 12.39
C SER A 192 2.47 21.69 13.23
N PHE A 193 2.35 20.91 14.31
CA PHE A 193 1.24 20.97 15.25
C PHE A 193 1.63 21.78 16.49
N PRO A 194 0.76 22.70 16.96
CA PRO A 194 1.04 23.46 18.16
C PRO A 194 1.12 22.53 19.38
N PRO A 195 2.07 22.76 20.31
CA PRO A 195 2.20 21.96 21.53
C PRO A 195 0.90 21.99 22.34
N ASP A 196 0.77 21.06 23.27
CA ASP A 196 -0.39 20.97 24.18
C ASP A 196 -0.40 22.07 25.26
N ASP A 197 0.57 22.97 25.26
CA ASP A 197 0.75 24.04 26.24
C ASP A 197 -0.05 25.30 25.89
N GLU A 198 -1.38 25.20 25.81
CA GLU A 198 -2.28 26.36 25.94
C GLU A 198 -3.54 25.96 26.74
N ASP A 199 -3.41 25.91 28.07
CA ASP A 199 -4.50 26.03 29.05
C ASP A 199 -4.02 26.86 30.27
#